data_AF-A0A645JRH7-F1
#
_entry.id   AF-A0A645JRH7-F1
#
_cell.length_a   1.000
_cell.length_b   1.000
_cell.length_c   1.000
_cell.angle_alpha   90.00
_cell.angle_beta   90.00
_cell.angle_gamma   90.00
#
_symmetry.space_group_name_H-M   'P 1'
#
loop_
_entity.id
_entity.type
_entity.pdbx_description
1 polymer ?
#
loop_
_entity_poly.entity_id
_entity_poly.type
_entity_poly.pdbx_seq_one_letter_code
_entity_poly.pdbx_strand_id
1 'polypeptide(L)'
;MGYAVKVDTNGTLPERVEALLASSGADAFGIDCKAPAGAYAALTGSSDPEVAEKVYASIRLAMASGAELDVRTTVHRSLLDEGALEIMFDELREAGVKQWTLQQYNPVEVIDEELSKEETFSDAELVRIARRFGPGVRVRGLSGRIVETV
;
A
#
# COMPACT_ATOMS: atom_id res chain seq x y z
N MET A 1 23.57 -17.07 12.52
CA MET A 1 22.50 -16.06 12.68
C MET A 1 21.70 -16.07 11.40
N GLY A 2 20.39 -16.30 11.48
CA GLY A 2 19.47 -16.15 10.35
C GLY A 2 18.35 -15.24 10.82
N TYR A 3 18.35 -14.00 10.35
CA TYR A 3 17.27 -13.05 10.60
C TYR A 3 16.34 -13.08 9.40
N ALA A 4 15.04 -13.00 9.64
CA ALA A 4 14.09 -12.74 8.56
C ALA A 4 14.29 -11.31 8.05
N VAL A 5 14.32 -11.14 6.73
CA VAL A 5 14.52 -9.86 6.05
C VAL A 5 13.24 -9.48 5.32
N LYS A 6 12.69 -8.30 5.66
CA LYS A 6 11.60 -7.65 4.92
C LYS A 6 12.14 -6.48 4.12
N VAL A 7 11.74 -6.37 2.85
CA VAL A 7 12.04 -5.23 1.98
C VAL A 7 10.78 -4.40 1.80
N ASP A 8 10.79 -3.15 2.29
CA ASP A 8 9.75 -2.16 1.99
C ASP A 8 10.15 -1.34 0.75
N THR A 9 9.25 -1.22 -0.22
CA THR A 9 9.47 -0.53 -1.50
C THR A 9 8.19 0.17 -1.99
N ASN A 10 8.35 1.18 -2.85
CA ASN A 10 7.22 1.79 -3.56
C ASN A 10 6.77 0.97 -4.79
N GLY A 11 7.48 -0.11 -5.13
CA GLY A 11 7.14 -1.04 -6.20
C GLY A 11 7.37 -0.53 -7.62
N THR A 12 7.93 0.66 -7.83
CA THR A 12 8.05 1.24 -9.19
C THR A 12 9.16 0.61 -10.04
N LEU A 13 9.97 -0.29 -9.47
CA LEU A 13 11.12 -0.96 -10.11
C LEU A 13 10.98 -2.49 -10.02
N PRO A 14 10.11 -3.11 -10.82
CA PRO A 14 9.84 -4.56 -10.76
C PRO A 14 11.09 -5.42 -11.00
N GLU A 15 12.03 -4.95 -11.82
CA GLU A 15 13.30 -5.64 -12.07
C GLU A 15 14.17 -5.78 -10.82
N ARG A 16 14.04 -4.85 -9.86
CA ARG A 16 14.73 -4.92 -8.56
C ARG A 16 14.07 -5.93 -7.64
N VAL A 17 12.74 -6.02 -7.67
CA VAL A 17 11.98 -7.03 -6.92
C VAL A 17 12.34 -8.42 -7.43
N GLU A 18 12.34 -8.63 -8.75
CA GLU A 18 12.74 -9.89 -9.37
C GLU A 18 14.18 -10.30 -8.99
N ALA A 19 15.13 -9.35 -9.05
CA ALA A 19 16.51 -9.62 -8.68
C ALA A 19 16.66 -10.05 -7.20
N LEU A 20 15.95 -9.39 -6.28
CA LEU A 20 15.96 -9.73 -4.85
C LEU A 20 15.37 -11.10 -4.56
N LEU A 21 14.31 -11.47 -5.28
CA LEU A 21 13.69 -12.79 -5.20
C LEU A 21 14.66 -13.89 -5.69
N ALA A 22 15.39 -13.64 -6.78
CA ALA A 22 16.36 -14.58 -7.33
C ALA A 22 17.60 -14.76 -6.43
N SER A 23 17.99 -13.74 -5.66
CA SER A 23 19.22 -13.76 -4.85
C SER A 23 19.04 -14.29 -3.43
N SER A 24 17.97 -15.04 -3.12
CA SER A 24 17.62 -15.56 -1.77
C SER A 24 17.48 -14.49 -0.67
N GLY A 25 17.21 -13.24 -1.03
CA GLY A 25 17.53 -12.08 -0.17
C GLY A 25 16.40 -11.52 0.72
N ALA A 26 15.14 -11.91 0.51
CA ALA A 26 14.01 -11.37 1.26
C ALA A 26 12.97 -12.44 1.58
N ASP A 27 12.61 -12.55 2.85
CA ASP A 27 11.53 -13.40 3.35
C ASP A 27 10.15 -12.74 3.16
N ALA A 28 10.13 -11.41 3.10
CA ALA A 28 8.91 -10.63 2.97
C ALA A 28 9.09 -9.34 2.16
N PHE A 29 8.00 -8.85 1.57
CA PHE A 29 7.92 -7.56 0.88
C PHE A 29 6.79 -6.70 1.46
N GLY A 30 7.10 -5.43 1.72
CA GLY A 30 6.12 -4.37 1.88
C GLY A 30 6.06 -3.55 0.60
N ILE A 31 4.89 -3.42 -0.02
CA ILE A 31 4.73 -2.62 -1.24
C ILE A 31 3.69 -1.54 -1.01
N ASP A 32 4.10 -0.28 -1.16
CA ASP A 32 3.19 0.86 -1.11
C ASP A 32 2.39 0.97 -2.42
N CYS A 33 1.09 0.71 -2.37
CA CYS A 33 0.14 1.06 -3.42
C CYS A 33 -0.50 2.41 -3.07
N LYS A 34 -0.20 3.45 -3.86
CA LYS A 34 -0.46 4.85 -3.46
C LYS A 34 -1.75 5.45 -4.01
N ALA A 35 -2.34 4.88 -5.06
CA ALA A 35 -3.53 5.42 -5.71
C ALA A 35 -4.20 4.35 -6.59
N PRO A 36 -5.44 4.62 -7.08
CA PRO A 36 -5.99 3.90 -8.24
C PRO A 36 -5.04 3.95 -9.44
N ALA A 37 -5.01 2.90 -10.26
CA ALA A 37 -4.12 2.82 -11.42
C ALA A 37 -4.29 4.04 -12.36
N GLY A 38 -5.53 4.46 -12.61
CA GLY A 38 -5.85 5.61 -13.47
C GLY A 38 -5.41 6.99 -12.92
N ALA A 39 -5.16 7.10 -11.61
CA ALA A 39 -4.75 8.34 -10.95
C ALA A 39 -3.31 8.31 -10.42
N TYR A 40 -2.61 7.18 -10.59
CA TYR A 40 -1.32 6.91 -9.93
C TYR A 40 -0.24 7.91 -10.30
N ALA A 41 -0.05 8.17 -11.59
CA ALA A 41 0.97 9.10 -12.06
C ALA A 41 0.72 10.51 -11.53
N ALA A 42 -0.54 10.97 -11.58
CA ALA A 42 -0.93 12.30 -11.10
C ALA A 42 -0.71 12.45 -9.59
N LEU A 43 -1.17 11.49 -8.79
CA LEU A 43 -1.06 11.54 -7.32
C LEU A 43 0.41 11.46 -6.85
N THR A 44 1.23 10.66 -7.53
CA THR A 44 2.65 10.49 -7.16
C THR A 44 3.59 11.53 -7.78
N GLY A 45 3.07 12.42 -8.64
CA GLY A 45 3.90 13.35 -9.41
C GLY A 45 4.85 12.66 -10.40
N SER A 46 4.56 11.41 -10.76
CA SER A 46 5.37 10.64 -11.71
C SER A 46 5.12 11.11 -13.14
N SER A 47 6.19 11.32 -13.91
CA SER A 47 6.12 11.56 -15.35
C SER A 47 5.99 10.27 -16.17
N ASP A 48 6.13 9.12 -15.53
CA ASP A 48 5.99 7.80 -16.15
C ASP A 48 4.52 7.38 -16.18
N PRO A 49 3.88 7.29 -17.37
CA PRO A 49 2.49 6.89 -17.50
C PRO A 49 2.24 5.42 -17.11
N GLU A 50 3.29 4.59 -17.09
CA GLU A 50 3.21 3.15 -16.76
C GLU A 50 3.54 2.87 -15.29
N VAL A 51 3.69 3.91 -14.45
CA VAL A 51 4.09 3.75 -13.05
C VAL A 51 3.16 2.81 -12.27
N ALA A 52 1.85 2.88 -12.53
CA ALA A 52 0.88 1.97 -11.91
C ALA A 52 1.20 0.51 -12.30
N GLU A 53 1.32 0.23 -13.60
CA GLU A 53 1.61 -1.11 -14.11
C GLU A 53 2.89 -1.71 -13.52
N LYS A 54 3.92 -0.88 -13.31
CA LYS A 54 5.17 -1.30 -12.65
C LYS A 54 4.95 -1.70 -11.19
N VAL A 55 4.14 -0.94 -10.44
CA VAL A 55 3.78 -1.27 -9.06
C VAL A 55 2.99 -2.58 -9.01
N TYR A 56 1.97 -2.74 -9.86
CA TYR A 56 1.19 -3.98 -9.92
C TYR A 56 2.04 -5.17 -10.41
N ALA A 57 3.02 -4.96 -11.29
CA ALA A 57 3.98 -5.99 -11.67
C ALA A 57 4.85 -6.42 -10.48
N SER A 58 5.35 -5.49 -9.67
CA SER A 58 6.08 -5.78 -8.44
C SER A 58 5.24 -6.58 -7.43
N ILE A 59 3.96 -6.21 -7.27
CA ILE A 59 3.00 -6.96 -6.43
C ILE A 59 2.84 -8.39 -6.93
N ARG A 60 2.62 -8.57 -8.23
CA ARG A 60 2.46 -9.90 -8.84
C ARG A 60 3.72 -10.76 -8.69
N LEU A 61 4.92 -10.18 -8.89
CA LEU A 61 6.19 -10.87 -8.71
C LEU A 61 6.38 -11.34 -7.25
N ALA A 62 6.18 -10.44 -6.28
CA ALA A 62 6.30 -10.78 -4.87
C ALA A 62 5.26 -11.82 -4.42
N MET A 63 4.04 -11.75 -4.94
CA MET A 63 3.01 -12.74 -4.65
C MET A 63 3.32 -14.11 -5.27
N ALA A 64 3.80 -14.15 -6.52
CA ALA A 64 4.12 -15.38 -7.23
C ALA A 64 5.31 -16.13 -6.63
N SER A 65 6.23 -15.45 -5.95
CA SER A 65 7.38 -16.07 -5.29
C SER A 65 7.01 -16.84 -4.01
N GLY A 66 5.84 -16.57 -3.43
CA GLY A 66 5.41 -17.13 -2.15
C GLY A 66 6.02 -16.43 -0.93
N ALA A 67 6.76 -15.33 -1.11
CA ALA A 67 7.21 -14.48 -0.01
C ALA A 67 6.00 -13.87 0.73
N GLU A 68 6.17 -13.55 2.01
CA GLU A 68 5.13 -12.80 2.73
C GLU A 68 4.97 -11.41 2.08
N LEU A 69 3.73 -11.01 1.81
CA LEU A 69 3.44 -9.76 1.11
C LEU A 69 2.47 -8.90 1.92
N ASP A 70 2.90 -7.67 2.18
CA ASP A 70 2.12 -6.60 2.80
C ASP A 70 1.92 -5.48 1.77
N VAL A 71 0.75 -5.46 1.13
CA VAL A 71 0.36 -4.35 0.25
C VAL A 71 -0.30 -3.27 1.10
N ARG A 72 0.21 -2.05 1.02
CA ARG A 72 -0.16 -0.97 1.93
C ARG A 72 -0.51 0.31 1.20
N THR A 73 -1.51 1.03 1.71
CA THR A 73 -1.86 2.37 1.26
C THR A 73 -1.85 3.33 2.44
N THR A 74 -1.01 4.35 2.40
CA THR A 74 -1.08 5.45 3.37
C THR A 74 -2.20 6.39 2.95
N VAL A 75 -3.21 6.55 3.80
CA VAL A 75 -4.46 7.23 3.46
C VAL A 75 -4.45 8.66 4.00
N HIS A 76 -4.71 9.62 3.12
CA HIS A 76 -4.98 11.02 3.45
C HIS A 76 -6.23 11.48 2.71
N ARG A 77 -7.17 12.13 3.40
CA ARG A 77 -8.48 12.49 2.84
C ARG A 77 -8.40 13.39 1.61
N SER A 78 -7.46 14.34 1.60
CA SER A 78 -7.23 15.25 0.47
C SER A 78 -6.60 14.58 -0.76
N LEU A 79 -6.07 13.36 -0.63
CA LEU A 79 -5.41 12.62 -1.73
C LEU A 79 -6.23 11.41 -2.18
N LEU A 80 -6.89 10.73 -1.24
CA LEU A 80 -7.66 9.51 -1.45
C LEU A 80 -8.97 9.63 -0.69
N ASP A 81 -10.07 9.83 -1.42
CA ASP A 81 -11.41 9.72 -0.85
C ASP A 81 -11.86 8.24 -0.77
N GLU A 82 -13.04 8.00 -0.19
CA GLU A 82 -13.56 6.63 -0.08
C GLU A 82 -13.81 5.96 -1.43
N GLY A 83 -14.13 6.73 -2.48
CA GLY A 83 -14.36 6.20 -3.82
C GLY A 83 -13.05 5.73 -4.47
N ALA A 84 -11.97 6.49 -4.30
CA ALA A 84 -10.63 6.08 -4.71
C ALA A 84 -10.21 4.80 -3.99
N LEU A 85 -10.50 4.68 -2.69
CA LEU A 85 -10.22 3.45 -1.93
C LEU A 85 -11.03 2.24 -2.43
N GLU A 86 -12.28 2.45 -2.86
CA GLU A 86 -13.11 1.39 -3.46
C GLU A 86 -12.56 0.92 -4.81
N ILE A 87 -12.11 1.84 -5.66
CA ILE A 87 -11.44 1.49 -6.93
C ILE A 87 -10.16 0.70 -6.65
N MET A 88 -9.33 1.18 -5.72
CA MET A 88 -8.09 0.47 -5.33
C MET A 88 -8.39 -0.92 -4.79
N PHE A 89 -9.45 -1.08 -4.00
CA PHE A 89 -9.86 -2.38 -3.49
C PHE A 89 -10.15 -3.35 -4.64
N ASP A 90 -10.96 -2.94 -5.62
CA ASP A 90 -11.31 -3.78 -6.77
C ASP A 90 -10.07 -4.12 -7.61
N GLU A 91 -9.22 -3.15 -7.91
CA GLU A 91 -7.97 -3.35 -8.67
C GLU A 91 -7.02 -4.33 -7.97
N LEU A 92 -6.84 -4.17 -6.64
CA LEU A 92 -5.99 -5.06 -5.86
C LEU A 92 -6.56 -6.48 -5.79
N ARG A 93 -7.88 -6.62 -5.67
CA ARG A 93 -8.58 -7.91 -5.69
C ARG A 93 -8.43 -8.60 -7.04
N GLU A 94 -8.60 -7.87 -8.13
CA GLU A 94 -8.38 -8.36 -9.49
C GLU A 94 -6.93 -8.82 -9.70
N ALA A 95 -5.97 -8.09 -9.13
CA ALA A 95 -4.55 -8.46 -9.13
C ALA A 95 -4.21 -9.67 -8.23
N GLY A 96 -5.20 -10.23 -7.50
CA GLY A 96 -5.04 -11.40 -6.65
C GLY A 96 -4.59 -11.11 -5.21
N VAL A 97 -4.50 -9.84 -4.82
CA VAL A 97 -4.10 -9.44 -3.46
C VAL A 97 -5.16 -9.87 -2.45
N LYS A 98 -4.73 -10.66 -1.46
CA LYS A 98 -5.62 -11.22 -0.43
C LYS A 98 -5.70 -10.35 0.82
N GLN A 99 -4.69 -9.54 1.07
CA GLN A 99 -4.55 -8.73 2.27
C GLN A 99 -4.07 -7.33 1.89
N TRP A 100 -4.83 -6.31 2.29
CA TRP A 100 -4.53 -4.91 2.03
C TRP A 100 -4.55 -4.13 3.34
N THR A 101 -3.50 -3.34 3.58
CA THR A 101 -3.34 -2.55 4.79
C THR A 101 -3.64 -1.07 4.50
N LEU A 102 -4.70 -0.54 5.08
CA LEU A 102 -4.94 0.90 5.17
C LEU A 102 -4.11 1.46 6.32
N GLN A 103 -3.06 2.22 5.99
CA GLN A 103 -2.21 2.88 6.97
C GLN A 103 -2.67 4.32 7.17
N GLN A 104 -2.93 4.69 8.41
CA GLN A 104 -3.26 6.07 8.75
C GLN A 104 -2.05 6.97 8.47
N TYR A 105 -2.29 8.11 7.82
CA TYR A 105 -1.28 9.15 7.69
C TYR A 105 -0.91 9.74 9.06
N ASN A 106 0.38 9.91 9.30
CA ASN A 106 0.92 10.54 10.51
C ASN A 106 1.60 11.87 10.15
N PRO A 107 1.13 13.02 10.65
CA PRO A 107 1.69 14.33 10.36
C PRO A 107 2.98 14.59 11.17
N VAL A 108 3.95 13.68 11.08
CA VAL A 108 5.28 13.81 11.72
C VAL A 108 6.33 13.77 10.60
N GLU A 109 7.27 14.73 10.62
CA GLU A 109 8.31 14.88 9.59
C GLU A 109 7.73 15.05 8.17
N VAL A 110 6.82 16.01 8.02
CA VAL A 110 6.07 16.21 6.77
C VAL A 110 6.89 17.03 5.76
N ILE A 111 6.85 16.59 4.50
CA ILE A 111 7.47 17.31 3.36
C ILE A 111 6.56 18.42 2.83
N ASP A 112 5.26 18.17 2.78
CA ASP A 112 4.22 19.14 2.40
C ASP A 112 3.51 19.67 3.66
N GLU A 113 3.92 20.85 4.11
CA GLU A 113 3.34 21.49 5.30
C GLU A 113 1.86 21.82 5.14
N GLU A 114 1.34 22.04 3.92
CA GLU A 114 -0.07 22.31 3.71
C GLU A 114 -0.90 21.04 3.90
N LEU A 115 -0.42 19.90 3.40
CA LEU A 115 -1.06 18.60 3.63
C LEU A 115 -1.16 18.28 5.12
N SER A 116 -0.18 18.69 5.93
CA SER A 116 -0.19 18.45 7.39
C SER A 116 -1.29 19.20 8.15
N LYS A 117 -1.86 20.26 7.55
CA LYS A 117 -2.90 21.11 8.14
C LYS A 117 -4.31 20.62 7.82
N GLU A 118 -4.44 19.77 6.81
CA GLU A 118 -5.71 19.23 6.33
C GLU A 118 -6.21 18.10 7.25
N GLU A 119 -7.53 17.95 7.33
CA GLU A 119 -8.13 16.87 8.11
C GLU A 119 -7.98 15.52 7.36
N THR A 120 -7.37 14.54 8.03
CA THR A 120 -7.25 13.17 7.51
C THR A 120 -8.28 12.22 8.13
N PHE A 121 -8.21 10.93 7.82
CA PHE A 121 -9.05 9.91 8.43
C PHE A 121 -8.57 9.56 9.85
N SER A 122 -9.52 9.41 10.76
CA SER A 122 -9.31 8.78 12.08
C SER A 122 -9.20 7.26 11.98
N ASP A 123 -8.61 6.62 12.99
CA ASP A 123 -8.58 5.15 13.12
C ASP A 123 -9.99 4.55 13.01
N ALA A 124 -10.97 5.18 13.65
CA ALA A 124 -12.35 4.68 13.65
C ALA A 124 -13.00 4.77 12.26
N GLU A 125 -12.68 5.78 11.46
CA GLU A 125 -13.14 5.88 10.06
C GLU A 125 -12.50 4.80 9.19
N LEU A 126 -11.18 4.64 9.25
CA LEU A 126 -10.48 3.62 8.49
C LEU A 126 -10.97 2.22 8.84
N VAL A 127 -11.28 1.94 10.12
CA VAL A 127 -11.84 0.65 10.56
C VAL A 127 -13.23 0.41 9.96
N ARG A 128 -14.08 1.45 9.87
CA ARG A 128 -15.39 1.33 9.21
C ARG A 128 -15.24 1.05 7.72
N ILE A 129 -14.32 1.74 7.05
CA ILE A 129 -14.03 1.53 5.63
C ILE A 129 -13.51 0.11 5.38
N ALA A 130 -12.50 -0.33 6.15
CA ALA A 130 -11.93 -1.66 6.04
C ALA A 130 -12.99 -2.77 6.26
N ARG A 131 -13.88 -2.60 7.25
CA ARG A 131 -15.02 -3.52 7.48
C ARG A 131 -15.96 -3.63 6.29
N ARG A 132 -16.18 -2.54 5.54
CA ARG A 132 -17.02 -2.54 4.33
C ARG A 132 -16.38 -3.37 3.22
N PHE A 133 -15.05 -3.31 3.07
CA PHE A 133 -14.31 -4.10 2.09
C PHE A 133 -14.12 -5.57 2.51
N GLY A 134 -14.22 -5.87 3.80
CA GLY A 134 -14.27 -7.21 4.35
C GLY A 134 -12.95 -7.69 4.96
N PRO A 135 -12.84 -8.98 5.32
CA PRO A 135 -11.77 -9.50 6.18
C PRO A 135 -10.37 -9.50 5.55
N GLY A 136 -10.27 -9.17 4.26
CA GLY A 136 -9.00 -8.98 3.56
C GLY A 136 -8.39 -7.60 3.73
N VAL A 137 -9.07 -6.67 4.44
CA VAL A 137 -8.58 -5.30 4.62
C VAL A 137 -8.37 -5.02 6.10
N ARG A 138 -7.20 -4.50 6.44
CA ARG A 138 -6.78 -4.23 7.82
C ARG A 138 -6.38 -2.77 7.98
N VAL A 139 -6.42 -2.27 9.20
CA VAL A 139 -6.02 -0.89 9.50
C VAL A 139 -4.77 -0.88 10.35
N ARG A 140 -3.81 -0.03 10.00
CA ARG A 140 -2.66 0.30 10.83
C ARG A 140 -2.76 1.76 11.26
N GLY A 141 -3.14 1.97 12.52
CA GLY A 141 -3.26 3.30 13.13
C GLY A 141 -1.93 3.90 13.58
N LEU A 142 -1.97 5.11 14.16
CA LEU A 142 -0.77 5.83 14.61
C LEU A 142 0.07 5.09 15.66
N SER A 143 -0.56 4.22 16.48
CA SER A 143 0.17 3.41 17.46
C SER A 143 0.96 2.25 16.84
N GLY A 144 0.88 2.09 15.51
CA GLY A 144 1.51 0.99 14.77
C GLY A 144 0.81 -0.36 14.94
N ARG A 145 -0.23 -0.43 15.78
CA ARG A 145 -1.02 -1.65 15.99
C ARG A 145 -1.95 -1.89 14.81
N ILE A 146 -2.01 -3.15 14.38
CA ILE A 146 -3.02 -3.60 13.42
C ILE A 146 -4.34 -3.73 14.18
N VAL A 147 -5.35 -3.00 13.72
CA VAL A 147 -6.72 -3.16 14.19
C VAL A 147 -7.37 -4.20 13.30
N GLU A 148 -7.57 -5.40 13.83
CA GLU A 148 -8.31 -6.45 13.13
C GLU A 148 -9.78 -6.05 13.05
N THR A 149 -10.32 -6.03 11.83
CA THR A 149 -11.74 -5.83 11.57
C THR A 149 -12.47 -7.14 11.84
N VAL A 150 -12.62 -7.49 13.12
CA VAL A 150 -13.54 -8.55 13.55
C VAL A 150 -14.98 -8.06 13.40
#